data_AF-A0A1V6N4K8-F1
#
_entry.id   AF-A0A1V6N4K8-F1
#
_cell.length_a   1.000
_cell.length_b   1.000
_cell.length_c   1.000
_cell.angle_alpha   90.00
_cell.angle_beta   90.00
_cell.angle_gamma   90.00
#
_symmetry.space_group_name_H-M   'P 1'
#
loop_
_entity.id
_entity.type
_entity.pdbx_description
1 polymer ?
#
loop_
_entity_poly.entity_id
_entity_poly.type
_entity_poly.pdbx_seq_one_letter_code
_entity_poly.pdbx_strand_id
1 'polypeptide(L)'
;MKKSMLSILAIVLGLIIIAFPMVGLIGAQAIIGVAVLLMGVFLLISGISEVDYSPSRGIATVIIGILILILGLILLFSPNTFAFLAALTIYLAGILLIIAGLVTLIGNKDSGFSFWSGVLGIILGVIYIILGTYARDPMVLGALIGIWLILTGIIRLLDN
;
A
#
# COMPACT_ATOMS: atom_id res chain seq x y z
N MET A 1 27.00 -10.13 -3.15
CA MET A 1 27.04 -9.12 -4.23
C MET A 1 25.65 -8.66 -4.68
N LYS A 2 24.75 -9.55 -5.16
CA LYS A 2 23.40 -9.15 -5.63
C LYS A 2 22.55 -8.43 -4.57
N LYS A 3 22.55 -8.92 -3.33
CA LYS A 3 21.78 -8.33 -2.22
C LYS A 3 22.29 -6.93 -1.82
N SER A 4 23.60 -6.78 -1.65
CA SER A 4 24.24 -5.48 -1.36
C SER A 4 23.97 -4.42 -2.44
N MET A 5 24.00 -4.81 -3.73
CA MET A 5 23.66 -3.90 -4.83
C MET A 5 22.20 -3.43 -4.77
N LEU A 6 21.25 -4.34 -4.48
CA LEU A 6 19.84 -3.99 -4.28
C LEU A 6 19.65 -3.06 -3.08
N SER A 7 20.38 -3.27 -1.98
CA SER A 7 20.32 -2.40 -0.81
C SER A 7 20.82 -0.99 -1.11
N ILE A 8 21.97 -0.86 -1.76
CA ILE A 8 22.55 0.43 -2.15
C ILE A 8 21.60 1.16 -3.11
N LEU A 9 21.03 0.46 -4.08
CA LEU A 9 20.07 1.02 -5.03
C LEU A 9 18.82 1.56 -4.32
N ALA A 10 18.28 0.82 -3.35
CA ALA A 10 17.15 1.26 -2.54
C ALA A 10 17.46 2.53 -1.74
N ILE A 11 18.64 2.63 -1.14
CA ILE A 11 19.08 3.82 -0.39
C ILE A 11 19.21 5.02 -1.32
N VAL A 12 19.88 4.86 -2.46
CA VAL A 12 20.08 5.95 -3.43
C VAL A 12 18.75 6.43 -3.99
N LEU A 13 17.86 5.52 -4.40
CA LEU A 13 16.51 5.87 -4.85
C LEU A 13 15.71 6.56 -3.76
N GLY A 14 15.80 6.09 -2.51
CA GLY A 14 15.14 6.71 -1.37
C GLY A 14 15.61 8.14 -1.13
N LEU A 15 16.92 8.41 -1.21
CA LEU A 15 17.48 9.76 -1.11
C LEU A 15 17.01 10.68 -2.24
N ILE A 16 16.99 10.17 -3.49
CA ILE A 16 16.47 10.92 -4.64
C ILE A 16 14.99 11.27 -4.44
N ILE A 17 14.20 10.33 -3.94
CA ILE A 17 12.77 10.54 -3.68
C ILE A 17 12.55 11.52 -2.53
N ILE A 18 13.38 11.52 -1.48
CA ILE A 18 13.28 12.55 -0.43
C ILE A 18 13.61 13.94 -0.99
N ALA A 19 14.61 14.04 -1.87
CA ALA A 19 14.96 15.31 -2.53
C ALA A 19 13.85 15.78 -3.50
N PHE A 20 13.14 14.84 -4.14
CA PHE A 20 12.06 15.11 -5.09
C PHE A 20 10.82 14.23 -4.81
N PRO A 21 10.03 14.53 -3.75
CA PRO A 21 8.94 13.65 -3.28
C PRO A 21 7.88 13.36 -4.34
N MET A 22 7.58 14.35 -5.17
CA MET A 22 6.60 14.20 -6.24
C MET A 22 7.04 13.18 -7.30
N VAL A 23 8.33 13.03 -7.57
CA VAL A 23 8.83 12.05 -8.55
C VAL A 23 8.60 10.62 -8.03
N GLY A 24 8.89 10.38 -6.75
CA GLY A 24 8.64 9.08 -6.12
C GLY A 24 7.16 8.72 -6.08
N LEU A 25 6.31 9.70 -5.75
CA LEU A 25 4.86 9.53 -5.78
C LEU A 25 4.37 9.21 -7.19
N ILE A 26 4.83 9.94 -8.21
CA ILE A 26 4.44 9.73 -9.61
C ILE A 26 4.90 8.35 -10.11
N GLY A 27 6.06 7.87 -9.68
CA GLY A 27 6.49 6.50 -9.98
C GLY A 27 5.54 5.46 -9.37
N ALA A 28 5.25 5.59 -8.07
CA ALA A 28 4.37 4.65 -7.36
C ALA A 28 2.93 4.66 -7.90
N GLN A 29 2.36 5.85 -8.14
CA GLN A 29 1.00 5.99 -8.68
C GLN A 29 0.90 5.39 -10.08
N ALA A 30 1.93 5.51 -10.92
CA ALA A 30 1.91 4.99 -12.28
C ALA A 30 1.88 3.46 -12.27
N ILE A 31 2.71 2.83 -11.43
CA ILE A 31 2.75 1.37 -11.30
C ILE A 31 1.40 0.84 -10.81
N ILE A 32 0.86 1.44 -9.75
CA ILE A 32 -0.42 0.99 -9.16
C ILE A 32 -1.58 1.29 -10.12
N GLY A 33 -1.63 2.48 -10.72
CA GLY A 33 -2.65 2.85 -11.70
C GLY A 33 -2.68 1.90 -12.89
N VAL A 34 -1.51 1.55 -13.46
CA VAL A 34 -1.42 0.56 -14.54
C VAL A 34 -1.86 -0.82 -14.07
N ALA A 35 -1.46 -1.26 -12.88
CA ALA A 35 -1.90 -2.55 -12.33
C ALA A 35 -3.43 -2.62 -12.18
N VAL A 36 -4.06 -1.55 -11.70
CA VAL A 36 -5.52 -1.43 -11.58
C VAL A 36 -6.19 -1.41 -12.95
N LEU A 37 -5.61 -0.73 -13.95
CA LEU A 37 -6.11 -0.77 -15.32
C LEU A 37 -6.10 -2.18 -15.91
N LEU A 38 -4.99 -2.91 -15.75
CA LEU A 38 -4.87 -4.29 -16.21
C LEU A 38 -5.88 -5.22 -15.51
N MET A 39 -6.13 -5.00 -14.22
CA MET A 39 -7.18 -5.71 -13.49
C MET A 39 -8.58 -5.41 -14.07
N GLY A 40 -8.85 -4.16 -14.42
CA GLY A 40 -10.11 -3.77 -15.09
C GLY A 40 -10.29 -4.48 -16.43
N VAL A 41 -9.25 -4.51 -17.26
CA VAL A 41 -9.26 -5.26 -18.54
C VAL A 41 -9.51 -6.75 -18.30
N PHE A 42 -8.82 -7.35 -17.32
CA PHE A 42 -9.02 -8.75 -16.96
C PHE A 42 -10.48 -9.03 -16.59
N LEU A 43 -11.08 -8.21 -15.72
CA LEU A 43 -12.48 -8.36 -15.32
C LEU A 43 -13.46 -8.22 -16.48
N LEU A 44 -13.19 -7.33 -17.45
CA LEU A 44 -14.01 -7.23 -18.66
C LEU A 44 -13.99 -8.54 -19.46
N ILE A 45 -12.79 -9.09 -19.69
CA ILE A 45 -12.62 -10.35 -20.44
C ILE A 45 -13.33 -11.50 -19.70
N SER A 46 -13.08 -11.64 -18.41
CA SER A 46 -13.73 -12.66 -17.58
C SER A 46 -15.24 -12.51 -17.55
N GLY A 47 -15.74 -11.28 -17.39
CA GLY A 47 -17.17 -10.99 -17.37
C GLY A 47 -17.86 -11.37 -18.67
N ILE A 48 -17.29 -11.03 -19.82
CA ILE A 48 -17.81 -11.41 -21.14
C ILE A 48 -17.83 -12.94 -21.29
N SER A 49 -16.76 -13.62 -20.89
CA SER A 49 -16.68 -15.09 -20.99
C SER A 49 -17.69 -15.83 -20.10
N GLU A 50 -18.20 -15.17 -19.07
CA GLU A 50 -19.12 -15.78 -18.10
C GLU A 50 -20.59 -15.50 -18.42
N VAL A 51 -20.89 -14.60 -19.37
CA VAL A 51 -22.28 -14.27 -19.76
C VAL A 51 -23.02 -15.50 -20.25
N ASP A 52 -22.38 -16.38 -21.03
CA ASP A 52 -23.00 -17.57 -21.61
C ASP A 52 -23.36 -18.63 -20.53
N TYR A 53 -22.64 -18.65 -19.41
CA TYR A 53 -22.87 -19.59 -18.30
C TYR A 53 -23.78 -19.01 -17.21
N SER A 54 -23.60 -17.73 -16.91
CA SER A 54 -24.36 -17.03 -15.87
C SER A 54 -24.48 -15.55 -16.25
N PRO A 55 -25.54 -15.16 -16.99
CA PRO A 55 -25.69 -13.80 -17.50
C PRO A 55 -25.63 -12.73 -16.40
N SER A 56 -26.26 -12.99 -15.25
CA SER A 56 -26.25 -12.06 -14.11
C SER A 56 -24.86 -11.82 -13.55
N ARG A 57 -24.06 -12.89 -13.38
CA ARG A 57 -22.67 -12.78 -12.91
C ARG A 57 -21.80 -12.11 -13.97
N GLY A 58 -21.89 -12.53 -15.23
CA GLY A 58 -21.12 -11.94 -16.32
C GLY A 58 -21.34 -10.43 -16.45
N ILE A 59 -22.60 -9.98 -16.47
CA ILE A 59 -22.95 -8.56 -16.53
C ILE A 59 -22.43 -7.80 -15.30
N ALA A 60 -22.59 -8.34 -14.09
CA ALA A 60 -22.07 -7.71 -12.88
C ALA A 60 -20.55 -7.55 -12.93
N THR A 61 -19.82 -8.58 -13.37
CA THR A 61 -18.36 -8.56 -13.52
C THR A 61 -17.91 -7.53 -14.57
N VAL A 62 -18.62 -7.42 -15.69
CA VAL A 62 -18.34 -6.39 -16.71
C VAL A 62 -18.51 -4.98 -16.12
N ILE A 63 -19.61 -4.72 -15.40
CA ILE A 63 -19.85 -3.42 -14.76
C ILE A 63 -18.72 -3.09 -13.77
N ILE A 64 -18.32 -4.05 -12.94
CA ILE A 64 -17.20 -3.87 -12.00
C ILE A 64 -15.91 -3.59 -12.79
N GLY A 65 -15.63 -4.33 -13.87
CA GLY A 65 -14.47 -4.08 -14.73
C GLY A 65 -14.41 -2.66 -15.29
N ILE A 66 -15.55 -2.12 -15.74
CA ILE A 66 -15.64 -0.72 -16.21
C ILE A 66 -15.33 0.27 -15.07
N LEU A 67 -15.90 0.06 -13.88
CA LEU A 67 -15.64 0.92 -12.72
C LEU A 67 -14.17 0.89 -12.32
N ILE A 68 -13.54 -0.29 -12.35
CA ILE A 68 -12.12 -0.46 -12.05
C ILE A 68 -11.24 0.21 -13.11
N LEU A 69 -11.60 0.17 -14.40
CA LEU A 69 -10.88 0.92 -15.43
C LEU A 69 -10.92 2.42 -15.20
N ILE A 70 -12.11 2.96 -14.90
CA ILE A 70 -12.28 4.39 -14.59
C ILE A 70 -11.42 4.76 -13.37
N LEU A 71 -11.47 3.95 -12.32
CA LEU A 71 -10.66 4.15 -11.12
C LEU A 71 -9.16 4.11 -11.44
N GLY A 72 -8.71 3.17 -12.27
CA GLY A 72 -7.32 3.06 -12.72
C GLY A 72 -6.86 4.30 -13.48
N LEU A 73 -7.69 4.86 -14.36
CA LEU A 73 -7.40 6.12 -15.06
C LEU A 73 -7.30 7.29 -14.08
N ILE A 74 -8.25 7.42 -13.15
CA ILE A 74 -8.23 8.48 -12.13
C ILE A 74 -6.96 8.37 -11.29
N LEU A 75 -6.60 7.16 -10.85
CA LEU A 75 -5.39 6.89 -10.06
C LEU A 75 -4.10 7.27 -10.80
N LEU A 76 -4.03 7.01 -12.10
CA LEU A 76 -2.84 7.25 -12.91
C LEU A 76 -2.57 8.75 -13.11
N PHE A 77 -3.63 9.56 -13.21
CA PHE A 77 -3.53 10.99 -13.51
C PHE A 77 -3.81 11.93 -12.33
N SER A 78 -4.23 11.42 -11.17
CA SER A 78 -4.53 12.23 -9.99
C SER A 78 -3.68 11.82 -8.77
N PRO A 79 -2.56 12.53 -8.54
CA PRO A 79 -1.73 12.33 -7.35
C PRO A 79 -2.51 12.51 -6.04
N ASN A 80 -3.49 13.42 -6.01
CA ASN A 80 -4.33 13.66 -4.84
C ASN A 80 -5.22 12.46 -4.53
N THR A 81 -5.80 11.83 -5.56
CA THR A 81 -6.65 10.66 -5.38
C THR A 81 -5.82 9.46 -4.93
N PHE A 82 -4.63 9.29 -5.50
CA PHE A 82 -3.69 8.27 -5.06
C PHE A 82 -3.27 8.48 -3.59
N ALA A 83 -2.93 9.72 -3.20
CA ALA A 83 -2.57 10.04 -1.83
C ALA A 83 -3.72 9.80 -0.85
N PHE A 84 -4.95 10.15 -1.22
CA PHE A 84 -6.13 9.86 -0.42
C PHE A 84 -6.35 8.35 -0.21
N LEU A 85 -6.25 7.55 -1.28
CA LEU A 85 -6.44 6.09 -1.19
C LEU A 85 -5.31 5.41 -0.42
N ALA A 86 -4.08 5.89 -0.56
CA ALA A 86 -2.94 5.43 0.23
C ALA A 86 -3.12 5.78 1.72
N ALA A 87 -3.52 7.02 2.04
CA ALA A 87 -3.84 7.44 3.40
C ALA A 87 -4.96 6.57 4.01
N LEU A 88 -6.04 6.31 3.26
CA LEU A 88 -7.12 5.41 3.66
C LEU A 88 -6.59 4.01 3.99
N THR A 89 -5.69 3.49 3.15
CA THR A 89 -5.05 2.18 3.36
C THR A 89 -4.19 2.17 4.62
N ILE A 90 -3.43 3.23 4.87
CA ILE A 90 -2.61 3.41 6.09
C ILE A 90 -3.51 3.45 7.34
N TYR A 91 -4.64 4.16 7.30
CA TYR A 91 -5.62 4.18 8.38
C TYR A 91 -6.20 2.79 8.66
N LEU A 92 -6.63 2.08 7.63
CA LEU A 92 -7.17 0.72 7.76
C LEU A 92 -6.13 -0.23 8.35
N ALA A 93 -4.89 -0.18 7.88
CA ALA A 93 -3.78 -0.95 8.44
C ALA A 93 -3.56 -0.61 9.93
N GLY A 94 -3.60 0.67 10.29
CA GLY A 94 -3.47 1.11 11.69
C GLY A 94 -4.57 0.56 12.59
N ILE A 95 -5.83 0.61 12.15
CA ILE A 95 -6.97 0.06 12.90
C ILE A 95 -6.81 -1.46 13.05
N LEU A 96 -6.47 -2.17 11.98
CA LEU A 96 -6.27 -3.62 12.02
C LEU A 96 -5.11 -4.02 12.95
N LEU A 97 -4.03 -3.24 12.99
CA LEU A 97 -2.91 -3.45 13.92
C LEU A 97 -3.33 -3.27 15.39
N ILE A 98 -4.15 -2.25 15.69
CA ILE A 98 -4.71 -2.06 17.03
C ILE A 98 -5.57 -3.26 17.42
N ILE A 99 -6.45 -3.72 16.53
CA ILE A 99 -7.31 -4.87 16.78
C ILE A 99 -6.46 -6.13 17.02
N ALA A 100 -5.48 -6.41 16.16
CA ALA A 100 -4.57 -7.53 16.34
C ALA A 100 -3.78 -7.46 17.66
N GLY A 101 -3.30 -6.27 18.01
CA GLY A 101 -2.61 -6.02 19.28
C GLY A 101 -3.50 -6.26 20.50
N LEU A 102 -4.78 -5.84 20.44
CA LEU A 102 -5.75 -6.12 21.48
C LEU A 102 -6.06 -7.62 21.61
N VAL A 103 -6.28 -8.32 20.50
CA VAL A 103 -6.56 -9.76 20.48
C VAL A 103 -5.41 -10.55 21.11
N THR A 104 -4.17 -10.21 20.78
CA THR A 104 -2.98 -10.88 21.33
C THR A 104 -2.79 -10.61 22.83
N LEU A 105 -3.06 -9.39 23.31
CA LEU A 105 -3.03 -9.05 24.74
C LEU A 105 -4.09 -9.81 25.56
N ILE A 106 -5.27 -9.99 24.98
CA ILE A 106 -6.38 -10.68 25.65
C ILE A 106 -6.15 -12.20 25.65
N GLY A 107 -5.69 -12.76 24.52
CA GLY A 107 -5.61 -14.19 24.28
C GLY A 107 -4.42 -14.90 24.93
N ASN A 108 -3.31 -14.20 25.19
CA ASN A 108 -2.06 -14.83 25.63
C ASN A 108 -1.40 -14.04 26.78
N LYS A 109 -2.08 -13.99 27.92
CA LYS A 109 -1.57 -13.28 29.11
C LYS A 109 -0.33 -13.92 29.75
N ASP A 110 -0.06 -15.19 29.48
CA ASP A 110 0.89 -16.00 30.25
C ASP A 110 2.32 -16.04 29.67
N SER A 111 2.54 -15.51 28.47
CA SER A 111 3.89 -15.39 27.88
C SER A 111 4.30 -13.94 27.72
N GLY A 112 5.42 -13.55 28.34
CA GLY A 112 5.93 -12.17 28.27
C GLY A 112 6.15 -11.68 26.84
N PHE A 113 6.56 -12.58 25.93
CA PHE A 113 6.73 -12.25 24.51
C PHE A 113 5.41 -11.88 23.83
N SER A 114 4.32 -12.60 24.09
CA SER A 114 3.02 -12.30 23.47
C SER A 114 2.44 -10.99 23.99
N PHE A 115 2.63 -10.69 25.29
CA PHE A 115 2.23 -9.40 25.85
C PHE A 115 2.92 -8.23 25.13
N TRP A 116 4.25 -8.27 25.01
CA TRP A 116 5.01 -7.23 24.32
C TRP A 116 4.66 -7.11 22.84
N SER A 117 4.41 -8.23 22.15
CA SER A 117 3.97 -8.21 20.76
C SER A 117 2.63 -7.48 20.58
N GLY A 118 1.71 -7.63 21.52
CA GLY A 118 0.41 -6.96 21.48
C GLY A 118 0.50 -5.47 21.79
N VAL A 119 1.32 -5.07 22.77
CA VAL A 119 1.62 -3.66 23.04
C VAL A 119 2.24 -3.00 21.80
N LEU A 120 3.23 -3.65 21.17
CA LEU A 120 3.84 -3.14 19.94
C LEU A 120 2.82 -3.00 18.80
N GLY A 121 1.90 -3.97 18.64
CA GLY A 121 0.83 -3.90 17.65
C GLY A 121 -0.06 -2.66 17.83
N ILE A 122 -0.44 -2.35 19.07
CA ILE A 122 -1.23 -1.14 19.38
C ILE A 122 -0.43 0.13 19.10
N ILE A 123 0.81 0.21 19.57
CA ILE A 123 1.67 1.40 19.37
C ILE A 123 1.88 1.65 17.88
N LEU A 124 2.23 0.61 17.11
CA LEU A 124 2.38 0.71 15.66
C LEU A 124 1.07 1.12 14.99
N GLY A 125 -0.05 0.57 15.42
CA GLY A 125 -1.36 0.95 14.88
C GLY A 125 -1.70 2.43 15.10
N VAL A 126 -1.40 2.98 16.29
CA VAL A 126 -1.57 4.41 16.57
C VAL A 126 -0.64 5.25 15.70
N ILE A 127 0.63 4.86 15.54
CA ILE A 127 1.58 5.53 14.64
C ILE A 127 1.04 5.56 13.21
N TYR A 128 0.47 4.46 12.73
CA TYR A 128 -0.14 4.40 11.39
C TYR A 128 -1.32 5.37 11.25
N ILE A 129 -2.19 5.50 12.25
CA ILE A 129 -3.29 6.49 12.23
C ILE A 129 -2.74 7.92 12.12
N ILE A 130 -1.68 8.23 12.87
CA ILE A 130 -1.03 9.54 12.81
C ILE A 130 -0.45 9.76 11.40
N LEU A 131 0.32 8.80 10.87
CA LEU A 131 0.91 8.89 9.54
C LEU A 131 -0.15 9.01 8.43
N GLY A 132 -1.27 8.30 8.54
CA GLY A 132 -2.38 8.39 7.59
C GLY A 132 -2.97 9.81 7.49
N THR A 133 -2.94 10.56 8.59
CA THR A 133 -3.39 11.97 8.61
C THR A 133 -2.51 12.85 7.75
N TYR A 134 -1.19 12.66 7.84
CA TYR A 134 -0.22 13.43 7.07
C TYR A 134 -0.07 12.93 5.62
N ALA A 135 -0.25 11.62 5.39
CA ALA A 135 -0.14 10.98 4.08
C ALA A 135 -1.19 11.44 3.06
N ARG A 136 -2.21 12.21 3.49
CA ARG A 136 -3.17 12.83 2.58
C ARG A 136 -2.53 13.91 1.70
N ASP A 137 -1.45 14.53 2.17
CA ASP A 137 -0.63 15.42 1.36
C ASP A 137 0.28 14.58 0.44
N PRO A 138 0.15 14.72 -0.90
CA PRO A 138 1.00 14.03 -1.87
C PRO A 138 2.51 14.20 -1.63
N MET A 139 2.95 15.37 -1.19
CA MET A 139 4.37 15.63 -0.92
C MET A 139 4.85 14.83 0.27
N VAL A 140 4.03 14.75 1.33
CA VAL A 140 4.37 13.96 2.52
C VAL A 140 4.38 12.47 2.20
N LEU A 141 3.38 11.98 1.46
CA LEU A 141 3.36 10.58 1.04
C LEU A 141 4.57 10.21 0.19
N GLY A 142 4.98 11.08 -0.75
CA GLY A 142 6.21 10.91 -1.52
C GLY A 142 7.45 10.80 -0.62
N ALA A 143 7.57 11.65 0.39
CA ALA A 143 8.66 11.60 1.36
C ALA A 143 8.62 10.29 2.19
N LEU A 144 7.43 9.85 2.62
CA LEU A 144 7.26 8.58 3.34
C LEU A 144 7.71 7.38 2.50
N ILE A 145 7.42 7.36 1.19
CA ILE A 145 7.93 6.34 0.26
C ILE A 145 9.46 6.37 0.21
N GLY A 146 10.06 7.56 0.12
CA GLY A 146 11.52 7.73 0.14
C GLY A 146 12.17 7.22 1.43
N ILE A 147 11.62 7.62 2.59
CA ILE A 147 12.06 7.15 3.91
C ILE A 147 11.96 5.63 3.99
N TRP A 148 10.84 5.05 3.54
CA TRP A 148 10.64 3.60 3.53
C TRP A 148 11.70 2.87 2.70
N LEU A 149 12.07 3.39 1.52
CA LEU A 149 13.12 2.82 0.68
C LEU A 149 14.49 2.87 1.34
N ILE A 150 14.83 3.97 2.01
CA ILE A 150 16.09 4.09 2.77
C ILE A 150 16.11 3.07 3.90
N LEU A 151 15.07 3.02 4.73
CA LEU A 151 14.98 2.09 5.86
C LEU A 151 15.10 0.65 5.40
N THR A 152 14.36 0.27 4.34
CA THR A 152 14.41 -1.07 3.76
C THR A 152 15.80 -1.38 3.22
N GLY A 153 16.46 -0.42 2.57
CA GLY A 153 17.81 -0.55 2.07
C GLY A 153 18.84 -0.76 3.19
N ILE A 154 18.75 0.01 4.28
CA ILE A 154 19.61 -0.13 5.46
C ILE A 154 19.40 -1.49 6.14
N ILE A 155 18.15 -1.88 6.42
CA ILE A 155 17.83 -3.15 7.07
C ILE A 155 18.39 -4.31 6.24
N ARG A 156 18.16 -4.31 4.92
CA ARG A 156 18.70 -5.35 4.02
C ARG A 156 20.21 -5.33 3.91
N LEU A 157 20.85 -4.19 4.15
CA LEU A 157 22.31 -4.10 4.15
C LEU A 157 22.89 -4.74 5.41
N LEU A 158 22.24 -4.53 6.56
CA LEU A 158 22.60 -5.11 7.86
C LEU A 158 22.28 -6.60 7.95
N ASP A 159 21.27 -7.07 7.20
CA ASP A 159 20.85 -8.49 7.12
C ASP A 159 21.66 -9.30 6.08
N ASN A 160 22.73 -8.73 5.51
CA ASN A 160 23.69 -9.45 4.63
C ASN A 160 24.82 -10.07 5.44
#